data_AF-A0A2V5I803-F1
#
_entry.id   AF-A0A2V5I803-F1
#
_cell.length_a   1.000
_cell.length_b   1.000
_cell.length_c   1.000
_cell.angle_alpha   90.00
_cell.angle_beta   90.00
_cell.angle_gamma   90.00
#
_symmetry.space_group_name_H-M   'P 1'
#
loop_
_entity.id
_entity.type
_entity.pdbx_description
1 polymer ?
#
loop_
_entity_poly.entity_id
_entity_poly.type
_entity_poly.pdbx_seq_one_letter_code
_entity_poly.pdbx_strand_id
1 'polypeptide(L)'
;LPPPFAQIPRHPLLYPHPSPIHPLPALTKHLLPTPSPITLHAKREDQASPLASAGNKYRKLEYLVPDILSPTPQYGGVGPSPERGSAPAPAAGPNTNTTTTRPTKPTTLVTEGALQSNHTVQVAALATHLGLDAVLLLHKTTGGAWRAAPDPRAFTRTGNVQIARLLGADIRMLDSANVAAATPQPRNEAAEPRTKNADADADASPAADEEDGIAAILHTLRTQDGKTPYWIPSGASLHPLGGLGYARCAFEIAAQEEEEDAALSHGRYDYIFVACGSGSTLGGLIAGFKLLEKIQGCSQATAAGQQRPPRKIIGVLTSPTSPKAYHEARVLRFARQAAGRIGLDAQREVTAADVTLEDRFVGAGYGVLDAETKRTMDVMARTEAVVLDPVYTAKVARAMMHWVGTGELAEDWRRRRTDTGTGKTAEEPDDSVNVLFIHTGGQSALSAYAD
;
A
#
# COMPACT_ATOMS: atom_id res chain seq x y z
N LEU A 1 19.57 8.98 -6.34
CA LEU A 1 18.28 9.47 -6.91
C LEU A 1 18.56 10.68 -7.78
N PRO A 2 17.92 10.84 -8.96
CA PRO A 2 18.05 12.04 -9.78
C PRO A 2 17.21 13.22 -9.24
N PRO A 3 17.52 14.48 -9.57
CA PRO A 3 16.58 15.60 -9.43
C PRO A 3 15.37 15.46 -10.38
N PRO A 4 14.17 15.94 -10.01
CA PRO A 4 13.82 16.58 -8.74
C PRO A 4 13.60 15.59 -7.58
N PHE A 5 13.62 14.28 -7.84
CA PHE A 5 13.28 13.28 -6.81
C PHE A 5 14.19 13.36 -5.57
N ALA A 6 15.49 13.55 -5.75
CA ALA A 6 16.45 13.72 -4.65
C ALA A 6 16.20 14.97 -3.78
N GLN A 7 15.46 15.95 -4.29
CA GLN A 7 15.19 17.22 -3.61
C GLN A 7 13.90 17.17 -2.77
N ILE A 8 13.09 16.12 -2.92
CA ILE A 8 11.87 15.99 -2.13
C ILE A 8 12.25 15.68 -0.67
N PRO A 9 11.82 16.49 0.31
CA PRO A 9 12.13 16.26 1.71
C PRO A 9 11.72 14.87 2.19
N ARG A 10 12.57 14.27 3.03
CA ARG A 10 12.35 12.95 3.62
C ARG A 10 12.83 12.94 5.06
N HIS A 11 12.05 12.35 5.95
CA HIS A 11 12.42 12.08 7.33
C HIS A 11 12.73 10.58 7.49
N PRO A 12 13.93 10.18 7.97
CA PRO A 12 14.27 8.79 8.16
C PRO A 12 13.39 8.11 9.23
N LEU A 13 12.69 7.04 8.85
CA LEU A 13 11.93 6.15 9.75
C LEU A 13 12.37 4.68 9.62
N LEU A 14 13.16 4.38 8.59
CA LEU A 14 13.75 3.06 8.36
C LEU A 14 15.12 2.95 9.01
N TYR A 15 15.67 1.73 9.10
CA TYR A 15 17.07 1.55 9.43
C TYR A 15 17.99 2.28 8.43
N PRO A 16 19.24 2.64 8.81
CA PRO A 16 20.17 3.33 7.92
C PRO A 16 20.58 2.52 6.67
N HIS A 17 20.39 1.20 6.69
CA HIS A 17 20.65 0.31 5.57
C HIS A 17 19.34 -0.07 4.84
N PRO A 18 19.41 -0.40 3.54
CA PRO A 18 18.28 -0.96 2.79
C PRO A 18 17.62 -2.14 3.51
N SER A 19 16.32 -2.34 3.26
CA SER A 19 15.66 -3.56 3.75
C SER A 19 16.23 -4.76 2.98
N PRO A 20 16.64 -5.84 3.68
CA PRO A 20 17.42 -6.90 3.06
C PRO A 20 16.58 -7.66 2.03
N ILE A 21 17.24 -8.21 1.02
CA ILE A 21 16.68 -9.19 0.11
C ILE A 21 17.33 -10.53 0.43
N HIS A 22 16.54 -11.59 0.55
CA HIS A 22 17.05 -12.93 0.80
C HIS A 22 16.55 -13.89 -0.28
N PRO A 23 17.39 -14.82 -0.75
CA PRO A 23 16.91 -15.93 -1.58
C PRO A 23 15.98 -16.83 -0.76
N LEU A 24 15.05 -17.49 -1.45
CA LEU A 24 14.11 -18.48 -0.92
C LEU A 24 14.40 -19.86 -1.56
N PRO A 25 15.56 -20.48 -1.26
CA PRO A 25 16.01 -21.68 -1.96
C PRO A 25 15.17 -22.92 -1.63
N ALA A 26 14.66 -23.04 -0.40
CA ALA A 26 13.88 -24.19 0.03
C ALA A 26 12.49 -24.18 -0.62
N LEU A 27 11.85 -23.01 -0.71
CA LEU A 27 10.61 -22.77 -1.44
C LEU A 27 10.81 -22.97 -2.95
N THR A 28 11.91 -22.44 -3.50
CA THR A 28 12.25 -22.64 -4.92
C THR A 28 12.32 -24.14 -5.23
N LYS A 29 13.06 -24.92 -4.44
CA LYS A 29 13.16 -26.38 -4.58
C LYS A 29 11.83 -27.09 -4.33
N HIS A 30 11.02 -26.60 -3.40
CA HIS A 30 9.70 -27.16 -3.09
C HIS A 30 8.74 -27.04 -4.27
N LEU A 31 8.75 -25.91 -4.98
CA LEU A 31 7.88 -25.65 -6.13
C LEU A 31 8.44 -26.22 -7.43
N LEU A 32 9.76 -26.26 -7.56
CA LEU A 32 10.49 -26.65 -8.77
C LEU A 32 11.47 -27.78 -8.40
N PRO A 33 10.99 -29.04 -8.31
CA PRO A 33 11.80 -30.17 -7.85
C PRO A 33 12.88 -30.59 -8.86
N THR A 34 12.73 -30.21 -10.13
CA THR A 34 13.74 -30.35 -11.17
C THR A 34 14.53 -29.06 -11.32
N PRO A 35 15.81 -29.11 -11.77
CA PRO A 35 16.58 -27.92 -12.08
C PRO A 35 15.77 -26.94 -12.93
N SER A 36 15.67 -25.70 -12.48
CA SER A 36 14.91 -24.64 -13.12
C SER A 36 15.72 -23.35 -13.12
N PRO A 37 15.63 -22.54 -14.17
CA PRO A 37 16.28 -21.24 -14.22
C PRO A 37 15.55 -20.16 -13.37
N ILE A 38 14.43 -20.51 -12.71
CA ILE A 38 13.66 -19.58 -11.88
C ILE A 38 14.20 -19.59 -10.44
N THR A 39 14.49 -18.42 -9.90
CA THR A 39 14.88 -18.23 -8.49
C THR A 39 13.88 -17.32 -7.76
N LEU A 40 13.59 -17.63 -6.49
CA LEU A 40 12.66 -16.86 -5.67
C LEU A 40 13.40 -16.11 -4.57
N HIS A 41 13.01 -14.86 -4.33
CA HIS A 41 13.63 -13.96 -3.36
C HIS A 41 12.56 -13.18 -2.58
N ALA A 42 12.89 -12.70 -1.39
CA ALA A 42 12.01 -11.87 -0.57
C ALA A 42 12.70 -10.57 -0.14
N LYS A 43 12.14 -9.41 -0.51
CA LYS A 43 12.52 -8.10 0.06
C LYS A 43 11.78 -7.87 1.37
N ARG A 44 12.53 -7.72 2.46
CA ARG A 44 12.04 -7.75 3.85
C ARG A 44 11.61 -6.38 4.36
N GLU A 45 10.58 -5.80 3.74
CA GLU A 45 9.99 -4.54 4.23
C GLU A 45 9.38 -4.70 5.63
N ASP A 46 9.03 -5.93 6.02
CA ASP A 46 8.63 -6.35 7.36
C ASP A 46 9.71 -6.16 8.43
N GLN A 47 10.96 -5.91 8.03
CA GLN A 47 12.11 -5.68 8.91
C GLN A 47 12.77 -4.33 8.65
N ALA A 48 12.11 -3.43 7.91
CA ALA A 48 12.74 -2.20 7.43
C ALA A 48 12.83 -1.08 8.50
N SER A 49 12.08 -1.16 9.59
CA SER A 49 11.96 -0.07 10.58
C SER A 49 12.09 -0.59 12.00
N PRO A 50 12.73 0.18 12.91
CA PRO A 50 12.73 -0.12 14.35
C PRO A 50 11.39 0.19 15.03
N LEU A 51 10.46 0.85 14.34
CA LEU A 51 9.17 1.25 14.91
C LEU A 51 8.17 0.08 14.93
N ALA A 52 7.21 0.16 15.86
CA ALA A 52 6.31 -0.95 16.17
C ALA A 52 5.62 -1.55 14.95
N SER A 53 5.59 -2.88 14.87
CA SER A 53 5.02 -3.67 13.76
C SER A 53 5.73 -3.57 12.41
N ALA A 54 6.76 -2.71 12.27
CA ALA A 54 7.55 -2.50 11.05
C ALA A 54 6.68 -2.45 9.76
N GLY A 55 7.24 -2.72 8.59
CA GLY A 55 6.47 -2.86 7.35
C GLY A 55 6.39 -1.63 6.45
N ASN A 56 5.60 -1.77 5.40
CA ASN A 56 5.65 -0.88 4.23
C ASN A 56 5.19 0.56 4.45
N LYS A 57 4.41 0.87 5.50
CA LYS A 57 3.82 2.21 5.63
C LYS A 57 4.86 3.21 6.11
N TYR A 58 5.84 2.81 6.92
CA TYR A 58 6.95 3.70 7.30
C TYR A 58 7.67 4.31 6.12
N ARG A 59 7.98 3.51 5.09
CA ARG A 59 8.60 4.01 3.86
C ARG A 59 7.77 5.11 3.17
N LYS A 60 6.43 5.00 3.21
CA LYS A 60 5.54 6.05 2.71
C LYS A 60 5.58 7.28 3.63
N LEU A 61 5.47 7.03 4.93
CA LEU A 61 5.41 8.06 5.97
C LEU A 61 6.68 8.91 6.01
N GLU A 62 7.86 8.38 5.64
CA GLU A 62 9.11 9.16 5.54
C GLU A 62 8.95 10.44 4.70
N TYR A 63 8.10 10.41 3.66
CA TYR A 63 7.82 11.55 2.79
C TYR A 63 6.66 12.43 3.29
N LEU A 64 5.81 11.92 4.19
CA LEU A 64 4.72 12.69 4.79
C LEU A 64 5.20 13.50 5.99
N VAL A 65 6.15 12.98 6.76
CA VAL A 65 6.64 13.62 8.00
C VAL A 65 7.12 15.06 7.82
N PRO A 66 7.86 15.42 6.75
CA PRO A 66 8.22 16.82 6.52
C PRO A 66 7.03 17.77 6.42
N ASP A 67 5.91 17.32 5.85
CA ASP A 67 4.66 18.10 5.80
C ASP A 67 3.94 18.11 7.16
N ILE A 68 3.93 16.96 7.86
CA ILE A 68 3.36 16.84 9.22
C ILE A 68 4.06 17.79 10.19
N LEU A 69 5.38 17.93 10.12
CA LEU A 69 6.16 18.78 11.02
C LEU A 69 6.20 20.25 10.58
N SER A 70 5.68 20.55 9.39
CA SER A 70 5.63 21.92 8.86
C SER A 70 4.73 22.81 9.73
N PRO A 71 5.11 24.08 9.96
CA PRO A 71 4.20 25.05 10.56
C PRO A 71 3.01 25.36 9.65
N THR A 72 3.13 25.11 8.35
CA THR A 72 2.07 25.28 7.35
C THR A 72 1.97 24.01 6.50
N PRO A 73 1.36 22.93 7.03
CA PRO A 73 1.16 21.71 6.28
C PRO A 73 0.28 21.95 5.04
N GLN A 74 0.66 21.38 3.91
CA GLN A 74 -0.04 21.55 2.64
C GLN A 74 -1.11 20.50 2.41
N TYR A 75 -0.97 19.31 3.02
CA TYR A 75 -1.77 18.14 2.64
C TYR A 75 -2.72 17.67 3.75
N GLY A 76 -2.24 17.53 5.00
CA GLY A 76 -3.04 16.91 6.06
C GLY A 76 -4.07 17.80 6.77
N GLY A 77 -4.14 19.10 6.44
CA GLY A 77 -5.08 20.03 7.07
C GLY A 77 -6.54 19.89 6.58
N VAL A 78 -6.74 19.28 5.41
CA VAL A 78 -8.06 19.06 4.81
C VAL A 78 -8.50 17.64 5.15
N GLY A 79 -9.69 17.47 5.76
CA GLY A 79 -10.24 16.15 6.09
C GLY A 79 -10.51 15.29 4.85
N PRO A 80 -11.16 14.12 4.98
CA PRO A 80 -11.58 13.37 3.81
C PRO A 80 -12.53 14.26 2.99
N SER A 81 -12.18 14.50 1.74
CA SER A 81 -13.02 15.18 0.77
C SER A 81 -12.85 14.45 -0.56
N PRO A 82 -13.92 14.29 -1.37
CA PRO A 82 -13.89 13.54 -2.62
C PRO A 82 -12.83 14.04 -3.61
N GLU A 83 -12.42 15.31 -3.50
CA GLU A 83 -11.65 16.01 -4.52
C GLU A 83 -10.15 16.18 -4.24
N ARG A 84 -9.59 15.72 -3.11
CA ARG A 84 -8.19 16.06 -2.75
C ARG A 84 -7.25 14.86 -2.63
N GLY A 85 -6.74 14.43 -3.80
CA GLY A 85 -5.41 13.83 -4.00
C GLY A 85 -4.47 14.70 -4.85
N SER A 86 -4.95 15.87 -5.28
CA SER A 86 -4.23 16.87 -6.09
C SER A 86 -3.88 18.06 -5.21
N ALA A 87 -2.63 18.52 -5.24
CA ALA A 87 -2.30 19.82 -4.64
C ALA A 87 -3.20 20.90 -5.27
N PRO A 88 -3.73 21.88 -4.52
CA PRO A 88 -4.42 23.00 -5.14
C PRO A 88 -3.46 23.71 -6.09
N ALA A 89 -3.96 24.12 -7.27
CA ALA A 89 -3.23 25.06 -8.10
C ALA A 89 -2.91 26.31 -7.25
N PRO A 90 -1.75 26.97 -7.45
CA PRO A 90 -1.43 28.20 -6.74
C PRO A 90 -2.60 29.19 -6.95
N ALA A 91 -3.16 29.68 -5.84
CA ALA A 91 -4.34 30.53 -5.89
C ALA A 91 -4.04 31.80 -6.69
N ALA A 92 -4.79 32.01 -7.77
CA ALA A 92 -4.85 33.27 -8.47
C ALA A 92 -5.78 34.21 -7.67
N GLY A 93 -5.18 35.15 -6.95
CA GLY A 93 -5.87 36.33 -6.41
C GLY A 93 -6.45 36.18 -4.99
N PRO A 94 -6.57 37.31 -4.25
CA PRO A 94 -7.11 37.32 -2.89
C PRO A 94 -8.63 37.28 -2.93
N ASN A 95 -9.24 36.16 -2.56
CA ASN A 95 -10.68 36.10 -2.30
C ASN A 95 -10.92 36.01 -0.78
N THR A 96 -11.50 37.08 -0.24
CA THR A 96 -11.78 37.32 1.17
C THR A 96 -13.16 36.75 1.56
N ASN A 97 -13.18 35.62 2.28
CA ASN A 97 -14.17 35.26 3.33
C ASN A 97 -14.13 33.74 3.64
N THR A 98 -13.03 33.26 4.19
CA THR A 98 -13.04 32.03 5.00
C THR A 98 -12.40 32.37 6.34
N THR A 99 -13.05 32.03 7.44
CA THR A 99 -12.55 32.25 8.80
C THR A 99 -11.19 31.58 8.93
N THR A 100 -10.13 32.39 8.81
CA THR A 100 -8.74 31.97 8.75
C THR A 100 -8.27 31.59 10.15
N THR A 101 -8.49 30.33 10.54
CA THR A 101 -7.67 29.72 11.59
C THR A 101 -6.22 29.72 11.08
N ARG A 102 -5.33 30.47 11.73
CA ARG A 102 -3.89 30.45 11.41
C ARG A 102 -3.42 29.00 11.36
N PRO A 103 -2.73 28.56 10.30
CA PRO A 103 -2.16 27.22 10.26
C PRO A 103 -1.22 27.07 11.47
N THR A 104 -1.51 26.07 12.29
CA THR A 104 -0.71 25.71 13.46
C THR A 104 -0.06 24.37 13.18
N LYS A 105 1.11 24.15 13.77
CA LYS A 105 1.80 22.86 13.71
C LYS A 105 0.86 21.76 14.20
N PRO A 106 0.71 20.63 13.46
CA PRO A 106 -0.08 19.49 13.90
C PRO A 106 0.30 19.02 15.30
N THR A 107 -0.71 18.67 16.08
CA THR A 107 -0.55 18.07 17.42
C THR A 107 -1.05 16.64 17.48
N THR A 108 -1.83 16.22 16.48
CA THR A 108 -2.50 14.91 16.46
C THR A 108 -2.52 14.33 15.07
N LEU A 109 -2.11 13.06 14.91
CA LEU A 109 -2.30 12.31 13.68
C LEU A 109 -3.65 11.58 13.73
N VAL A 110 -4.43 11.72 12.67
CA VAL A 110 -5.74 11.05 12.54
C VAL A 110 -5.72 10.15 11.31
N THR A 111 -6.11 8.90 11.46
CA THR A 111 -6.20 7.96 10.35
C THR A 111 -7.30 6.93 10.57
N GLU A 112 -7.56 6.10 9.56
CA GLU A 112 -8.59 5.08 9.59
C GLU A 112 -8.12 3.73 9.03
N GLY A 113 -8.89 2.69 9.32
CA GLY A 113 -8.78 1.40 8.67
C GLY A 113 -9.65 0.33 9.32
N ALA A 114 -9.54 -0.90 8.81
CA ALA A 114 -10.13 -2.05 9.49
C ALA A 114 -9.50 -2.28 10.87
N LEU A 115 -10.15 -3.06 11.74
CA LEU A 115 -9.67 -3.36 13.10
C LEU A 115 -8.19 -3.78 13.15
N GLN A 116 -7.78 -4.71 12.29
CA GLN A 116 -6.41 -5.21 12.24
C GLN A 116 -5.53 -4.45 11.23
N SER A 117 -5.80 -3.18 10.96
CA SER A 117 -5.08 -2.37 9.97
C SER A 117 -3.63 -2.10 10.39
N ASN A 118 -2.68 -2.66 9.64
CA ASN A 118 -1.25 -2.35 9.76
C ASN A 118 -0.95 -0.86 9.58
N HIS A 119 -1.76 -0.15 8.81
CA HIS A 119 -1.60 1.29 8.61
C HIS A 119 -1.84 2.07 9.91
N THR A 120 -2.91 1.75 10.61
CA THR A 120 -3.32 2.49 11.81
C THR A 120 -2.30 2.35 12.93
N VAL A 121 -1.77 1.14 13.17
CA VAL A 121 -0.74 0.91 14.18
C VAL A 121 0.59 1.60 13.81
N GLN A 122 0.97 1.63 12.53
CA GLN A 122 2.19 2.31 12.10
C GLN A 122 2.07 3.84 12.20
N VAL A 123 0.88 4.40 11.96
CA VAL A 123 0.60 5.83 12.21
C VAL A 123 0.60 6.15 13.70
N ALA A 124 0.04 5.29 14.55
CA ALA A 124 0.11 5.48 16.00
C ALA A 124 1.56 5.47 16.49
N ALA A 125 2.36 4.52 16.04
CA ALA A 125 3.78 4.44 16.37
C ALA A 125 4.57 5.65 15.87
N LEU A 126 4.24 6.16 14.68
CA LEU A 126 4.81 7.41 14.18
C LEU A 126 4.44 8.60 15.08
N ALA A 127 3.17 8.70 15.49
CA ALA A 127 2.72 9.78 16.37
C ALA A 127 3.52 9.78 17.68
N THR A 128 3.62 8.61 18.34
CA THR A 128 4.44 8.44 19.55
C THR A 128 5.90 8.84 19.30
N HIS A 129 6.49 8.40 18.18
CA HIS A 129 7.87 8.73 17.82
C HIS A 129 8.10 10.24 17.62
N LEU A 130 7.12 10.96 17.06
CA LEU A 130 7.18 12.40 16.85
C LEU A 130 6.73 13.24 18.05
N GLY A 131 6.29 12.60 19.15
CA GLY A 131 5.71 13.29 20.30
C GLY A 131 4.34 13.93 20.00
N LEU A 132 3.54 13.30 19.14
CA LEU A 132 2.18 13.70 18.76
C LEU A 132 1.16 12.71 19.32
N ASP A 133 -0.09 13.16 19.47
CA ASP A 133 -1.21 12.26 19.75
C ASP A 133 -1.61 11.46 18.50
N ALA A 134 -2.26 10.31 18.70
CA ALA A 134 -2.89 9.55 17.63
C ALA A 134 -4.38 9.32 17.90
N VAL A 135 -5.21 9.53 16.88
CA VAL A 135 -6.63 9.13 16.86
C VAL A 135 -6.84 8.15 15.72
N LEU A 136 -7.32 6.95 16.03
CA LEU A 136 -7.54 5.87 15.07
C LEU A 136 -9.03 5.58 14.94
N LEU A 137 -9.55 5.73 13.72
CA LEU A 137 -10.93 5.42 13.37
C LEU A 137 -10.99 4.00 12.81
N LEU A 138 -11.45 3.05 13.62
CA LEU A 138 -11.44 1.63 13.27
C LEU A 138 -12.82 1.15 12.85
N HIS A 139 -12.94 0.77 11.59
CA HIS A 139 -14.17 0.28 10.98
C HIS A 139 -14.35 -1.21 11.22
N LYS A 140 -15.36 -1.56 12.01
CA LYS A 140 -15.56 -2.93 12.50
C LYS A 140 -16.01 -3.91 11.42
N THR A 141 -16.77 -3.43 10.43
CA THR A 141 -17.41 -4.26 9.41
C THR A 141 -16.58 -4.40 8.13
N THR A 142 -15.47 -3.67 7.99
CA THR A 142 -14.61 -3.72 6.80
C THR A 142 -14.06 -5.12 6.58
N GLY A 143 -14.38 -5.72 5.43
CA GLY A 143 -13.83 -6.98 4.94
C GLY A 143 -14.40 -8.27 5.51
N GLY A 144 -15.26 -8.19 6.52
CA GLY A 144 -15.91 -9.37 7.11
C GLY A 144 -15.02 -10.17 8.08
N ALA A 145 -13.72 -9.84 8.21
CA ALA A 145 -12.79 -10.50 9.12
C ALA A 145 -13.33 -10.62 10.57
N TRP A 146 -13.90 -9.54 11.11
CA TRP A 146 -14.49 -9.53 12.44
C TRP A 146 -15.67 -10.51 12.59
N ARG A 147 -16.51 -10.66 11.55
CA ARG A 147 -17.64 -11.59 11.56
C ARG A 147 -17.19 -13.04 11.36
N ALA A 148 -16.12 -13.24 10.59
CA ALA A 148 -15.54 -14.56 10.33
C ALA A 148 -14.66 -15.07 11.47
N ALA A 149 -14.17 -14.18 12.35
CA ALA A 149 -13.34 -14.55 13.48
C ALA A 149 -14.09 -15.50 14.44
N PRO A 150 -13.48 -16.62 14.88
CA PRO A 150 -14.10 -17.51 15.86
C PRO A 150 -14.37 -16.83 17.20
N ASP A 151 -13.50 -15.89 17.60
CA ASP A 151 -13.70 -15.02 18.75
C ASP A 151 -13.68 -13.53 18.33
N PRO A 152 -14.84 -12.95 17.99
CA PRO A 152 -14.96 -11.53 17.64
C PRO A 152 -14.58 -10.58 18.79
N ARG A 153 -14.59 -11.03 20.04
CA ARG A 153 -14.16 -10.22 21.21
C ARG A 153 -12.64 -10.22 21.35
N ALA A 154 -11.96 -11.32 21.05
CA ALA A 154 -10.50 -11.34 20.96
C ALA A 154 -10.03 -10.49 19.77
N PHE A 155 -10.66 -10.62 18.61
CA PHE A 155 -10.30 -9.90 17.38
C PHE A 155 -10.27 -8.36 17.54
N THR A 156 -11.11 -7.81 18.42
CA THR A 156 -11.20 -6.37 18.73
C THR A 156 -10.22 -5.90 19.81
N ARG A 157 -9.41 -6.81 20.36
CA ARG A 157 -8.51 -6.52 21.50
C ARG A 157 -7.09 -7.06 21.38
N THR A 158 -6.83 -7.99 20.46
CA THR A 158 -5.49 -8.52 20.17
C THR A 158 -4.90 -7.92 18.89
N GLY A 159 -3.66 -8.27 18.59
CA GLY A 159 -2.96 -7.84 17.38
C GLY A 159 -2.72 -6.33 17.30
N ASN A 160 -2.99 -5.75 16.14
CA ASN A 160 -2.74 -4.34 15.87
C ASN A 160 -3.52 -3.41 16.82
N VAL A 161 -4.75 -3.79 17.19
CA VAL A 161 -5.56 -3.00 18.14
C VAL A 161 -4.89 -2.94 19.52
N GLN A 162 -4.29 -4.05 19.97
CA GLN A 162 -3.58 -4.10 21.24
C GLN A 162 -2.37 -3.17 21.24
N ILE A 163 -1.55 -3.27 20.18
CA ILE A 163 -0.33 -2.47 20.04
C ILE A 163 -0.68 -0.99 19.96
N ALA A 164 -1.72 -0.61 19.21
CA ALA A 164 -2.19 0.76 19.15
C ALA A 164 -2.58 1.34 20.52
N ARG A 165 -3.23 0.54 21.38
CA ARG A 165 -3.54 0.96 22.77
C ARG A 165 -2.28 1.13 23.62
N LEU A 166 -1.31 0.22 23.49
CA LEU A 166 -0.02 0.31 24.20
C LEU A 166 0.78 1.55 23.79
N LEU A 167 0.63 2.00 22.53
CA LEU A 167 1.21 3.24 22.02
C LEU A 167 0.46 4.51 22.48
N GLY A 168 -0.64 4.36 23.22
CA GLY A 168 -1.43 5.47 23.74
C GLY A 168 -2.42 6.10 22.75
N ALA A 169 -2.75 5.41 21.65
CA ALA A 169 -3.69 5.95 20.66
C ALA A 169 -5.14 6.00 21.20
N ASP A 170 -5.86 7.08 20.88
CA ASP A 170 -7.32 7.19 21.04
C ASP A 170 -7.99 6.37 19.93
N ILE A 171 -8.58 5.23 20.29
CA ILE A 171 -9.24 4.31 19.35
C ILE A 171 -10.74 4.53 19.38
N ARG A 172 -11.30 4.96 18.24
CA ARG A 172 -12.73 5.12 18.03
C ARG A 172 -13.22 4.03 17.10
N MET A 173 -13.97 3.08 17.63
CA MET A 173 -14.58 2.02 16.83
C MET A 173 -15.84 2.55 16.15
N LEU A 174 -15.85 2.50 14.82
CA LEU A 174 -16.98 2.87 13.99
C LEU A 174 -17.75 1.61 13.61
N ASP A 175 -19.02 1.60 14.01
CA ASP A 175 -20.03 0.65 13.55
C ASP A 175 -20.88 1.38 12.50
N SER A 176 -21.36 0.68 11.48
CA SER A 176 -22.23 1.26 10.44
C SER A 176 -23.48 1.98 10.99
N ALA A 177 -23.85 1.73 12.25
CA ALA A 177 -24.92 2.42 12.98
C ALA A 177 -24.47 3.71 13.70
N ASN A 178 -23.19 3.84 14.08
CA ASN A 178 -22.67 4.97 14.86
C ASN A 178 -22.27 6.18 14.00
N VAL A 179 -22.00 5.97 12.71
CA VAL A 179 -21.73 7.06 11.75
C VAL A 179 -22.96 7.96 11.62
N ALA A 180 -24.16 7.38 11.59
CA ALA A 180 -25.43 8.11 11.55
C ALA A 180 -25.79 8.84 12.87
N ALA A 181 -25.20 8.43 14.00
CA ALA A 181 -25.48 9.01 15.32
C ALA A 181 -24.53 10.17 15.70
N ALA A 182 -23.42 10.36 14.97
CA ALA A 182 -22.49 11.47 15.15
C ALA A 182 -22.96 12.79 14.54
N THR A 183 -24.11 12.79 13.85
CA THR A 183 -24.75 13.96 13.23
C THR A 183 -25.62 14.71 14.26
N PRO A 184 -25.31 15.97 14.62
CA PRO A 184 -26.28 16.80 15.31
C PRO A 184 -27.36 17.19 14.29
N GLN A 185 -28.54 16.57 14.37
CA GLN A 185 -29.68 17.04 13.60
C GLN A 185 -30.10 18.43 14.13
N PRO A 186 -30.22 19.46 13.28
CA PRO A 186 -30.87 20.69 13.70
C PRO A 186 -32.34 20.39 13.99
N ARG A 187 -32.80 20.72 15.20
CA ARG A 187 -34.24 20.72 15.54
C ARG A 187 -34.92 21.78 14.65
N ASN A 188 -35.61 21.34 13.60
CA ASN A 188 -36.60 22.17 12.94
C ASN A 188 -37.98 21.51 13.04
N GLU A 189 -38.90 22.29 13.58
CA GLU A 189 -40.31 22.00 13.74
C GLU A 189 -41.01 21.88 12.38
N ALA A 190 -42.07 21.06 12.36
CA ALA A 190 -43.09 20.91 11.31
C ALA A 190 -42.65 20.39 9.93
N ALA A 191 -42.76 19.06 9.75
CA ALA A 191 -43.08 18.47 8.44
C ALA A 191 -43.95 17.21 8.62
N GLU A 192 -45.03 17.15 7.85
CA GLU A 192 -46.10 16.13 7.84
C GLU A 192 -45.62 14.70 7.48
N PRO A 193 -46.38 13.64 7.84
CA PRO A 193 -45.93 12.27 7.68
C PRO A 193 -46.00 11.83 6.21
N ARG A 194 -44.84 11.63 5.57
CA ARG A 194 -44.78 10.94 4.28
C ARG A 194 -45.00 9.44 4.49
N THR A 195 -46.04 8.93 3.84
CA THR A 195 -46.37 7.51 3.70
C THR A 195 -45.22 6.74 3.04
N LYS A 196 -44.83 5.61 3.65
CA LYS A 196 -43.87 4.65 3.11
C LYS A 196 -44.45 3.97 1.87
N ASN A 197 -43.97 4.33 0.68
CA ASN A 197 -44.00 3.41 -0.45
C ASN A 197 -42.72 2.57 -0.40
N ALA A 198 -42.89 1.26 -0.27
CA ALA A 198 -41.88 0.28 -0.63
C ALA A 198 -41.69 0.34 -2.16
N ASP A 199 -40.48 0.06 -2.62
CA ASP A 199 -40.07 0.03 -4.03
C ASP A 199 -39.64 1.37 -4.63
N ALA A 200 -38.46 1.83 -4.20
CA ALA A 200 -37.43 2.56 -4.98
C ALA A 200 -36.55 3.33 -3.99
N ASP A 201 -35.35 2.81 -3.70
CA ASP A 201 -34.14 3.58 -3.34
C ASP A 201 -33.07 2.60 -2.83
N ALA A 202 -32.22 2.14 -3.74
CA ALA A 202 -31.04 1.33 -3.45
C ALA A 202 -29.75 1.99 -3.99
N ASP A 203 -29.74 3.33 -4.12
CA ASP A 203 -28.63 4.07 -4.74
C ASP A 203 -28.07 5.22 -3.85
N ALA A 204 -28.30 5.16 -2.54
CA ALA A 204 -27.56 6.00 -1.60
C ALA A 204 -26.26 5.29 -1.20
N SER A 205 -25.14 5.76 -1.75
CA SER A 205 -23.80 5.23 -1.47
C SER A 205 -23.42 5.41 0.01
N PRO A 206 -23.03 4.35 0.75
CA PRO A 206 -22.58 4.43 2.14
C PRO A 206 -21.29 5.25 2.36
N ALA A 207 -20.61 5.67 1.28
CA ALA A 207 -19.37 6.43 1.37
C ALA A 207 -19.58 7.90 1.77
N ALA A 208 -20.74 8.51 1.45
CA ALA A 208 -21.00 9.91 1.76
C ALA A 208 -21.23 10.12 3.27
N ASP A 209 -22.05 9.26 3.89
CA ASP A 209 -22.33 9.33 5.33
C ASP A 209 -21.06 9.09 6.18
N GLU A 210 -20.17 8.20 5.73
CA GLU A 210 -18.91 7.87 6.39
C GLU A 210 -17.89 9.01 6.31
N GLU A 211 -17.83 9.70 5.17
CA GLU A 211 -17.00 10.90 4.96
C GLU A 211 -17.46 12.08 5.84
N ASP A 212 -18.78 12.27 5.97
CA ASP A 212 -19.39 13.25 6.88
C ASP A 212 -19.08 12.94 8.36
N GLY A 213 -19.08 11.67 8.75
CA GLY A 213 -18.72 11.24 10.10
C GLY A 213 -17.27 11.55 10.50
N ILE A 214 -16.32 11.33 9.60
CA ILE A 214 -14.90 11.65 9.85
C ILE A 214 -14.70 13.17 9.90
N ALA A 215 -15.36 13.93 9.02
CA ALA A 215 -15.32 15.38 9.05
C ALA A 215 -15.83 15.95 10.39
N ALA A 216 -16.91 15.39 10.93
CA ALA A 216 -17.43 15.73 12.26
C ALA A 216 -16.41 15.44 13.37
N ILE A 217 -15.74 14.29 13.34
CA ILE A 217 -14.69 13.94 14.31
C ILE A 217 -13.52 14.93 14.26
N LEU A 218 -13.04 15.26 13.06
CA LEU A 218 -11.98 16.25 12.88
C LEU A 218 -12.40 17.64 13.35
N HIS A 219 -13.67 17.99 13.16
CA HIS A 219 -14.22 19.24 13.69
C HIS A 219 -14.23 19.25 15.22
N THR A 220 -14.72 18.19 15.87
CA THR A 220 -14.71 18.05 17.33
C THR A 220 -13.30 18.14 17.91
N LEU A 221 -12.32 17.44 17.32
CA LEU A 221 -10.92 17.52 17.76
C LEU A 221 -10.40 18.96 17.76
N ARG A 222 -10.79 19.76 16.76
CA ARG A 222 -10.38 21.16 16.64
C ARG A 222 -11.09 22.08 17.62
N THR A 223 -12.42 21.98 17.71
CA THR A 223 -13.24 22.96 18.41
C THR A 223 -13.45 22.65 19.89
N GLN A 224 -13.44 21.36 20.26
CA GLN A 224 -13.71 20.92 21.64
C GLN A 224 -12.43 20.48 22.35
N ASP A 225 -11.54 19.76 21.65
CA ASP A 225 -10.35 19.17 22.29
C ASP A 225 -9.10 20.07 22.16
N GLY A 226 -9.20 21.19 21.42
CA GLY A 226 -8.07 22.11 21.18
C GLY A 226 -6.91 21.49 20.40
N LYS A 227 -7.16 20.42 19.65
CA LYS A 227 -6.15 19.69 18.85
C LYS A 227 -6.05 20.24 17.44
N THR A 228 -4.87 20.11 16.84
CA THR A 228 -4.63 20.37 15.42
C THR A 228 -4.43 19.04 14.69
N PRO A 229 -5.51 18.44 14.14
CA PRO A 229 -5.42 17.13 13.51
C PRO A 229 -4.79 17.21 12.11
N TYR A 230 -3.93 16.24 11.81
CA TYR A 230 -3.40 15.95 10.48
C TYR A 230 -4.00 14.63 9.97
N TRP A 231 -4.77 14.70 8.90
CA TRP A 231 -5.42 13.53 8.31
C TRP A 231 -4.44 12.73 7.42
N ILE A 232 -4.31 11.44 7.72
CA ILE A 232 -3.57 10.49 6.90
C ILE A 232 -4.58 9.47 6.35
N PRO A 233 -4.89 9.51 5.04
CA PRO A 233 -5.89 8.63 4.46
C PRO A 233 -5.42 7.17 4.47
N SER A 234 -6.37 6.23 4.47
CA SER A 234 -6.10 4.79 4.56
C SER A 234 -4.94 4.32 3.66
N GLY A 235 -3.97 3.66 4.28
CA GLY A 235 -2.76 3.14 3.65
C GLY A 235 -1.80 4.22 3.11
N ALA A 236 -2.00 5.48 3.50
CA ALA A 236 -1.38 6.70 2.98
C ALA A 236 -1.51 6.87 1.46
N SER A 237 -2.43 6.16 0.79
CA SER A 237 -2.38 6.05 -0.68
C SER A 237 -2.99 7.23 -1.41
N LEU A 238 -4.09 7.78 -0.87
CA LEU A 238 -4.68 9.02 -1.40
C LEU A 238 -3.84 10.26 -1.07
N HIS A 239 -2.85 10.14 -0.19
CA HIS A 239 -1.97 11.25 0.14
C HIS A 239 -1.14 11.64 -1.10
N PRO A 240 -0.99 12.93 -1.43
CA PRO A 240 -0.24 13.38 -2.62
C PRO A 240 1.21 12.87 -2.69
N LEU A 241 1.81 12.56 -1.54
CA LEU A 241 3.17 12.04 -1.38
C LEU A 241 3.25 10.50 -1.18
N GLY A 242 2.10 9.82 -1.13
CA GLY A 242 1.97 8.42 -0.68
C GLY A 242 2.65 7.35 -1.55
N GLY A 243 3.04 7.70 -2.78
CA GLY A 243 3.78 6.82 -3.69
C GLY A 243 5.30 7.00 -3.65
N LEU A 244 5.81 8.10 -3.07
CA LEU A 244 7.22 8.47 -3.17
C LEU A 244 8.15 7.48 -2.46
N GLY A 245 7.72 6.96 -1.31
CA GLY A 245 8.47 5.94 -0.59
C GLY A 245 8.81 4.73 -1.46
N TYR A 246 7.82 4.21 -2.18
CA TYR A 246 8.02 3.04 -3.05
C TYR A 246 8.62 3.37 -4.40
N ALA A 247 8.49 4.61 -4.88
CA ALA A 247 9.32 5.08 -6.00
C ALA A 247 10.81 5.06 -5.62
N ARG A 248 11.17 5.40 -4.37
CA ARG A 248 12.54 5.30 -3.88
C ARG A 248 12.96 3.83 -3.71
N CYS A 249 12.03 2.97 -3.25
CA CYS A 249 12.27 1.53 -3.14
C CYS A 249 12.71 0.89 -4.46
N ALA A 250 12.22 1.38 -5.60
CA ALA A 250 12.64 0.90 -6.91
C ALA A 250 14.15 1.13 -7.16
N PHE A 251 14.66 2.31 -6.79
CA PHE A 251 16.10 2.63 -6.84
C PHE A 251 16.90 1.86 -5.80
N GLU A 252 16.33 1.60 -4.64
CA GLU A 252 16.95 0.75 -3.62
C GLU A 252 17.11 -0.69 -4.12
N ILE A 253 16.08 -1.25 -4.76
CA ILE A 253 16.16 -2.57 -5.40
C ILE A 253 17.25 -2.57 -6.47
N ALA A 254 17.29 -1.54 -7.34
CA ALA A 254 18.33 -1.44 -8.38
C ALA A 254 19.75 -1.35 -7.81
N ALA A 255 19.95 -0.66 -6.68
CA ALA A 255 21.26 -0.63 -6.02
C ALA A 255 21.63 -1.99 -5.40
N GLN A 256 20.66 -2.68 -4.78
CA GLN A 256 20.88 -4.03 -4.22
C GLN A 256 21.15 -5.07 -5.31
N GLU A 257 20.51 -4.92 -6.47
CA GLU A 257 20.76 -5.70 -7.69
C GLU A 257 22.23 -5.59 -8.13
N GLU A 258 22.82 -4.39 -8.08
CA GLU A 258 24.25 -4.16 -8.38
C GLU A 258 25.19 -4.75 -7.32
N GLU A 259 24.81 -4.72 -6.04
CA GLU A 259 25.58 -5.30 -4.92
C GLU A 259 25.56 -6.84 -4.93
N GLU A 260 24.44 -7.43 -5.36
CA GLU A 260 24.18 -8.88 -5.40
C GLU A 260 24.45 -9.50 -6.78
N ASP A 261 25.12 -8.79 -7.71
CA ASP A 261 25.32 -9.23 -9.10
C ASP A 261 25.99 -10.61 -9.23
N ALA A 262 26.83 -11.00 -8.26
CA ALA A 262 27.43 -12.34 -8.22
C ALA A 262 26.45 -13.46 -7.80
N ALA A 263 25.37 -13.13 -7.09
CA ALA A 263 24.35 -14.06 -6.61
C ALA A 263 23.12 -14.13 -7.53
N LEU A 264 22.87 -13.07 -8.30
CA LEU A 264 21.83 -13.01 -9.33
C LEU A 264 22.45 -13.33 -10.68
N SER A 265 22.03 -14.41 -11.36
CA SER A 265 22.62 -14.86 -12.64
C SER A 265 22.81 -13.77 -13.70
N HIS A 266 22.03 -12.67 -13.66
CA HIS A 266 22.21 -11.46 -14.47
C HIS A 266 21.76 -10.16 -13.76
N GLY A 267 22.00 -10.04 -12.45
CA GLY A 267 21.96 -8.76 -11.75
C GLY A 267 20.62 -8.00 -11.70
N ARG A 268 19.45 -8.63 -11.94
CA ARG A 268 18.13 -7.99 -11.70
C ARG A 268 16.97 -8.93 -11.43
N TYR A 269 15.92 -8.40 -10.79
CA TYR A 269 14.62 -9.02 -10.59
C TYR A 269 13.65 -8.71 -11.74
N ASP A 270 13.11 -9.75 -12.38
CA ASP A 270 12.26 -9.64 -13.57
C ASP A 270 10.77 -9.62 -13.26
N TYR A 271 10.37 -10.32 -12.21
CA TYR A 271 9.02 -10.34 -11.69
C TYR A 271 9.02 -9.84 -10.25
N ILE A 272 8.17 -8.88 -9.94
CA ILE A 272 8.05 -8.33 -8.59
C ILE A 272 6.60 -8.47 -8.14
N PHE A 273 6.35 -9.32 -7.15
CA PHE A 273 5.04 -9.53 -6.54
C PHE A 273 4.88 -8.67 -5.29
N VAL A 274 3.78 -7.91 -5.23
CA VAL A 274 3.51 -7.00 -4.10
C VAL A 274 2.02 -6.89 -3.79
N ALA A 275 1.68 -6.71 -2.51
CA ALA A 275 0.28 -6.53 -2.10
C ALA A 275 -0.31 -5.23 -2.66
N CYS A 276 -1.51 -5.33 -3.23
CA CYS A 276 -2.31 -4.21 -3.69
C CYS A 276 -3.64 -4.12 -2.92
N GLY A 277 -3.59 -3.45 -1.76
CA GLY A 277 -4.80 -3.01 -1.06
C GLY A 277 -5.21 -1.60 -1.50
N SER A 278 -4.62 -0.58 -0.86
CA SER A 278 -4.93 0.83 -1.14
C SER A 278 -4.24 1.40 -2.39
N GLY A 279 -3.19 0.75 -2.91
CA GLY A 279 -2.62 1.00 -4.25
C GLY A 279 -1.27 1.73 -4.34
N SER A 280 -0.92 2.65 -3.43
CA SER A 280 0.26 3.52 -3.65
C SER A 280 1.62 2.82 -3.53
N THR A 281 1.69 1.64 -2.90
CA THR A 281 2.92 0.82 -2.89
C THR A 281 3.26 0.37 -4.32
N LEU A 282 2.28 -0.23 -5.01
CA LEU A 282 2.43 -0.64 -6.40
C LEU A 282 2.64 0.57 -7.32
N GLY A 283 1.82 1.63 -7.18
CA GLY A 283 1.96 2.83 -8.00
C GLY A 283 3.32 3.51 -7.85
N GLY A 284 3.87 3.54 -6.62
CA GLY A 284 5.21 4.03 -6.36
C GLY A 284 6.28 3.20 -7.05
N LEU A 285 6.23 1.86 -6.93
CA LEU A 285 7.16 0.96 -7.60
C LEU A 285 7.15 1.15 -9.12
N ILE A 286 5.96 1.23 -9.72
CA ILE A 286 5.79 1.51 -11.16
C ILE A 286 6.51 2.81 -11.53
N ALA A 287 6.18 3.92 -10.86
CA ALA A 287 6.79 5.21 -11.16
C ALA A 287 8.32 5.20 -11.00
N GLY A 288 8.83 4.61 -9.92
CA GLY A 288 10.27 4.53 -9.66
C GLY A 288 11.01 3.71 -10.71
N PHE A 289 10.46 2.56 -11.11
CA PHE A 289 11.05 1.73 -12.15
C PHE A 289 10.94 2.34 -13.54
N LYS A 290 9.86 3.04 -13.90
CA LYS A 290 9.79 3.82 -15.14
C LYS A 290 10.87 4.91 -15.19
N LEU A 291 11.15 5.56 -14.06
CA LEU A 291 12.21 6.57 -13.99
C LEU A 291 13.60 5.93 -14.12
N LEU A 292 13.84 4.78 -13.48
CA LEU A 292 15.06 4.00 -13.70
C LEU A 292 15.24 3.61 -15.17
N GLU A 293 14.19 3.07 -15.80
CA GLU A 293 14.19 2.70 -17.22
C GLU A 293 14.49 3.89 -18.12
N LYS A 294 13.95 5.08 -17.83
CA LYS A 294 14.25 6.30 -18.59
C LYS A 294 15.72 6.69 -18.47
N ILE A 295 16.26 6.70 -17.25
CA ILE A 295 17.65 7.08 -16.99
C ILE A 295 18.60 6.06 -17.63
N GLN A 296 18.33 4.78 -17.42
CA GLN A 296 19.11 3.69 -17.98
C GLN A 296 18.97 3.63 -19.49
N GLY A 297 17.79 3.89 -20.07
CA GLY A 297 17.58 4.00 -21.52
C GLY A 297 18.30 5.18 -22.16
N CYS A 298 18.58 6.25 -21.40
CA CYS A 298 19.51 7.30 -21.80
C CYS A 298 20.98 6.90 -21.69
N SER A 299 21.31 5.78 -21.02
CA SER A 299 22.68 5.31 -20.74
C SER A 299 23.02 3.91 -21.30
N GLN A 300 22.04 3.13 -21.77
CA GLN A 300 22.19 1.76 -22.22
C GLN A 300 21.57 1.59 -23.62
N ALA A 301 22.32 1.99 -24.63
CA ALA A 301 22.50 1.10 -25.77
C ALA A 301 23.40 -0.03 -25.24
N THR A 302 22.82 -1.13 -24.77
CA THR A 302 23.63 -2.27 -24.28
C THR A 302 24.50 -2.78 -25.42
N ALA A 303 25.82 -2.76 -25.19
CA ALA A 303 26.77 -3.50 -26.00
C ALA A 303 26.33 -4.98 -25.96
N ALA A 304 26.13 -5.58 -27.14
CA ALA A 304 25.54 -6.91 -27.36
C ALA A 304 24.00 -6.99 -27.31
N GLY A 305 23.32 -6.30 -28.23
CA GLY A 305 22.25 -6.84 -29.11
C GLY A 305 21.08 -7.69 -28.58
N GLN A 306 20.93 -7.95 -27.28
CA GLN A 306 19.89 -8.81 -26.69
C GLN A 306 19.05 -7.99 -25.70
N GLN A 307 17.80 -7.74 -26.08
CA GLN A 307 16.89 -6.91 -25.28
C GLN A 307 16.07 -7.80 -24.33
N ARG A 308 16.49 -7.89 -23.06
CA ARG A 308 15.68 -8.51 -21.99
C ARG A 308 14.37 -7.73 -21.84
N PRO A 309 13.19 -8.38 -21.73
CA PRO A 309 11.94 -7.64 -21.59
C PRO A 309 11.96 -6.76 -20.32
N PRO A 310 11.18 -5.65 -20.28
CA PRO A 310 11.06 -4.82 -19.08
C PRO A 310 10.69 -5.63 -17.83
N ARG A 311 11.00 -5.17 -16.62
CA ARG A 311 10.52 -5.87 -15.41
C ARG A 311 9.00 -5.80 -15.31
N LYS A 312 8.36 -6.84 -14.77
CA LYS A 312 6.90 -6.91 -14.57
C LYS A 312 6.57 -6.86 -13.10
N ILE A 313 5.80 -5.86 -12.70
CA ILE A 313 5.39 -5.66 -11.32
C ILE A 313 3.93 -6.11 -11.21
N ILE A 314 3.67 -7.14 -10.42
CA ILE A 314 2.36 -7.77 -10.27
C ILE A 314 1.80 -7.39 -8.90
N GLY A 315 0.74 -6.59 -8.92
CA GLY A 315 -0.04 -6.25 -7.74
C GLY A 315 -1.06 -7.32 -7.41
N VAL A 316 -0.97 -7.95 -6.25
CA VAL A 316 -1.97 -8.95 -5.84
C VAL A 316 -3.03 -8.26 -5.00
N LEU A 317 -4.27 -8.23 -5.51
CA LEU A 317 -5.39 -7.66 -4.80
C LEU A 317 -5.65 -8.44 -3.51
N THR A 318 -5.89 -7.69 -2.43
CA THR A 318 -6.12 -8.26 -1.11
C THR A 318 -7.58 -8.18 -0.66
N SER A 319 -8.40 -7.45 -1.44
CA SER A 319 -9.80 -7.16 -1.16
C SER A 319 -10.64 -7.24 -2.44
N PRO A 320 -11.84 -7.85 -2.42
CA PRO A 320 -12.76 -7.90 -3.55
C PRO A 320 -13.80 -6.76 -3.51
N THR A 321 -13.53 -5.67 -2.78
CA THR A 321 -14.49 -4.58 -2.54
C THR A 321 -14.95 -3.83 -3.79
N SER A 322 -14.20 -3.94 -4.89
CA SER A 322 -14.55 -3.33 -6.16
C SER A 322 -14.01 -4.18 -7.31
N PRO A 323 -14.56 -4.06 -8.53
CA PRO A 323 -14.05 -4.77 -9.69
C PRO A 323 -12.56 -4.45 -9.95
N LYS A 324 -11.83 -5.41 -10.52
CA LYS A 324 -10.40 -5.26 -10.85
C LYS A 324 -10.08 -3.95 -11.59
N ALA A 325 -10.90 -3.58 -12.59
CA ALA A 325 -10.73 -2.36 -13.38
C ALA A 325 -10.75 -1.07 -12.53
N TYR A 326 -11.54 -1.03 -11.44
CA TYR A 326 -11.53 0.09 -10.50
C TYR A 326 -10.16 0.22 -9.82
N HIS A 327 -9.60 -0.91 -9.38
CA HIS A 327 -8.29 -0.93 -8.73
C HIS A 327 -7.16 -0.61 -9.72
N GLU A 328 -7.24 -1.06 -10.96
CA GLU A 328 -6.29 -0.73 -12.02
C GLU A 328 -6.25 0.78 -12.29
N ALA A 329 -7.42 1.40 -12.49
CA ALA A 329 -7.54 2.85 -12.66
C ALA A 329 -6.98 3.63 -11.47
N ARG A 330 -7.25 3.14 -10.25
CA ARG A 330 -6.77 3.74 -9.00
C ARG A 330 -5.24 3.64 -8.86
N VAL A 331 -4.65 2.49 -9.17
CA VAL A 331 -3.19 2.29 -9.19
C VAL A 331 -2.53 3.16 -10.25
N LEU A 332 -3.10 3.22 -11.46
CA LEU A 332 -2.59 4.08 -12.54
C LEU A 332 -2.54 5.54 -12.08
N ARG A 333 -3.60 6.04 -11.42
CA ARG A 333 -3.63 7.39 -10.84
C ARG A 333 -2.50 7.62 -9.85
N PHE A 334 -2.25 6.68 -8.93
CA PHE A 334 -1.15 6.82 -7.96
C PHE A 334 0.23 6.73 -8.60
N ALA A 335 0.40 5.87 -9.60
CA ALA A 335 1.63 5.78 -10.37
C ALA A 335 1.92 7.11 -11.08
N ARG A 336 0.92 7.69 -11.76
CA ARG A 336 1.03 9.00 -12.42
C ARG A 336 1.33 10.14 -11.45
N GLN A 337 0.68 10.13 -10.28
CA GLN A 337 0.92 11.12 -9.24
C GLN A 337 2.35 11.06 -8.70
N ALA A 338 2.88 9.85 -8.44
CA ALA A 338 4.27 9.69 -8.05
C ALA A 338 5.22 10.09 -9.19
N ALA A 339 4.94 9.65 -10.42
CA ALA A 339 5.73 9.94 -11.61
C ALA A 339 5.93 11.45 -11.84
N GLY A 340 4.86 12.24 -11.80
CA GLY A 340 4.94 13.69 -11.97
C GLY A 340 5.79 14.39 -10.91
N ARG A 341 5.82 13.85 -9.68
CA ARG A 341 6.63 14.41 -8.59
C ARG A 341 8.12 14.05 -8.70
N ILE A 342 8.44 12.92 -9.32
CA ILE A 342 9.83 12.43 -9.43
C ILE A 342 10.52 12.81 -10.74
N GLY A 343 9.85 13.56 -11.63
CA GLY A 343 10.43 14.08 -12.88
C GLY A 343 10.07 13.31 -14.15
N LEU A 344 9.03 12.46 -14.11
CA LEU A 344 8.45 11.84 -15.30
C LEU A 344 7.29 12.66 -15.86
N ASP A 345 7.11 12.63 -17.17
CA ASP A 345 5.85 12.96 -17.80
C ASP A 345 4.84 11.85 -17.51
N ALA A 346 4.01 12.08 -16.50
CA ALA A 346 3.08 11.09 -15.98
C ALA A 346 2.10 10.54 -17.04
N GLN A 347 1.70 11.34 -18.03
CA GLN A 347 0.70 10.90 -19.02
C GLN A 347 1.35 10.10 -20.15
N ARG A 348 2.56 10.48 -20.56
CA ARG A 348 3.29 9.82 -21.64
C ARG A 348 4.05 8.58 -21.18
N GLU A 349 4.66 8.64 -19.99
CA GLU A 349 5.60 7.62 -19.52
C GLU A 349 4.97 6.59 -18.59
N VAL A 350 3.75 6.82 -18.10
CA VAL A 350 3.00 5.87 -17.26
C VAL A 350 1.61 5.62 -17.83
N THR A 351 1.40 4.40 -18.31
CA THR A 351 0.23 3.96 -19.06
C THR A 351 -0.51 2.85 -18.33
N ALA A 352 -1.71 2.51 -18.81
CA ALA A 352 -2.47 1.38 -18.27
C ALA A 352 -1.74 0.04 -18.45
N ALA A 353 -0.86 -0.09 -19.45
CA ALA A 353 -0.08 -1.31 -19.67
C ALA A 353 0.97 -1.57 -18.59
N ASP A 354 1.38 -0.53 -17.85
CA ASP A 354 2.31 -0.66 -16.72
C ASP A 354 1.63 -1.21 -15.45
N VAL A 355 0.29 -1.28 -15.42
CA VAL A 355 -0.50 -1.75 -14.28
C VAL A 355 -0.92 -3.19 -14.51
N THR A 356 -0.32 -4.13 -13.77
CA THR A 356 -0.74 -5.53 -13.74
C THR A 356 -1.29 -5.88 -12.37
N LEU A 357 -2.54 -6.36 -12.31
CA LEU A 357 -3.17 -6.84 -11.09
C LEU A 357 -3.57 -8.31 -11.16
N GLU A 358 -3.48 -9.00 -10.04
CA GLU A 358 -3.98 -10.36 -9.81
C GLU A 358 -5.08 -10.36 -8.75
N ASP A 359 -6.26 -10.85 -9.11
CA ASP A 359 -7.44 -10.92 -8.26
C ASP A 359 -7.91 -12.35 -7.97
N ARG A 360 -7.31 -13.35 -8.64
CA ARG A 360 -7.57 -14.79 -8.44
C ARG A 360 -7.28 -15.26 -7.01
N PHE A 361 -6.43 -14.55 -6.27
CA PHE A 361 -5.89 -14.97 -4.96
C PHE A 361 -6.46 -14.17 -3.78
N VAL A 362 -7.53 -13.40 -4.01
CA VAL A 362 -8.21 -12.62 -2.96
C VAL A 362 -8.86 -13.53 -1.91
N GLY A 363 -9.23 -14.76 -2.28
CA GLY A 363 -9.78 -15.75 -1.35
C GLY A 363 -11.20 -15.42 -0.90
N ALA A 364 -11.56 -15.87 0.30
CA ALA A 364 -12.93 -15.73 0.85
C ALA A 364 -13.36 -14.29 1.18
N GLY A 365 -12.44 -13.32 1.20
CA GLY A 365 -12.75 -11.93 1.52
C GLY A 365 -11.57 -11.14 2.06
N TYR A 366 -11.77 -9.84 2.31
CA TYR A 366 -10.73 -8.98 2.88
C TYR A 366 -10.54 -9.28 4.38
N GLY A 367 -9.37 -9.81 4.72
CA GLY A 367 -9.06 -10.21 6.09
C GLY A 367 -9.77 -11.47 6.57
N VAL A 368 -10.43 -12.23 5.69
CA VAL A 368 -10.93 -13.56 6.01
C VAL A 368 -9.83 -14.57 5.72
N LEU A 369 -9.48 -15.40 6.71
CA LEU A 369 -8.54 -16.50 6.56
C LEU A 369 -9.25 -17.71 5.97
N ASP A 370 -8.88 -18.09 4.73
CA ASP A 370 -9.34 -19.33 4.11
C ASP A 370 -8.27 -20.44 4.14
N ALA A 371 -8.67 -21.66 3.80
CA ALA A 371 -7.82 -22.85 3.88
C ALA A 371 -6.60 -22.77 2.94
N GLU A 372 -6.72 -22.10 1.79
CA GLU A 372 -5.62 -21.97 0.84
C GLU A 372 -4.63 -20.90 1.29
N THR A 373 -5.10 -19.78 1.84
CA THR A 373 -4.27 -18.78 2.51
C THR A 373 -3.54 -19.39 3.70
N LYS A 374 -4.22 -20.18 4.55
CA LYS A 374 -3.60 -20.91 5.67
C LYS A 374 -2.50 -21.86 5.18
N ARG A 375 -2.77 -22.64 4.13
CA ARG A 375 -1.77 -23.53 3.51
C ARG A 375 -0.54 -22.76 3.01
N THR A 376 -0.74 -21.61 2.36
CA THR A 376 0.39 -20.78 1.91
C THR A 376 1.24 -20.28 3.09
N MET A 377 0.60 -19.84 4.18
CA MET A 377 1.30 -19.45 5.41
C MET A 377 2.13 -20.63 5.96
N ASP A 378 1.53 -21.83 6.02
CA ASP A 378 2.21 -23.04 6.49
C ASP A 378 3.42 -23.40 5.62
N VAL A 379 3.29 -23.34 4.30
CA VAL A 379 4.41 -23.63 3.38
C VAL A 379 5.55 -22.64 3.63
N MET A 380 5.26 -21.33 3.58
CA MET A 380 6.29 -20.28 3.75
C MET A 380 6.99 -20.35 5.11
N ALA A 381 6.24 -20.60 6.18
CA ALA A 381 6.79 -20.77 7.51
C ALA A 381 7.68 -22.02 7.62
N ARG A 382 7.27 -23.15 7.02
CA ARG A 382 8.01 -24.43 7.10
C ARG A 382 9.20 -24.51 6.16
N THR A 383 9.14 -23.87 4.99
CA THR A 383 10.24 -23.91 4.03
C THR A 383 11.28 -22.84 4.31
N GLU A 384 10.86 -21.63 4.68
CA GLU A 384 11.76 -20.44 4.71
C GLU A 384 11.82 -19.76 6.09
N ALA A 385 11.06 -20.24 7.09
CA ALA A 385 10.87 -19.53 8.36
C ALA A 385 10.36 -18.09 8.18
N VAL A 386 9.66 -17.82 7.06
CA VAL A 386 9.06 -16.52 6.77
C VAL A 386 7.60 -16.54 7.17
N VAL A 387 7.27 -15.76 8.19
CA VAL A 387 5.92 -15.65 8.75
C VAL A 387 5.11 -14.61 7.97
N LEU A 388 4.03 -15.04 7.34
CA LEU A 388 3.12 -14.19 6.57
C LEU A 388 1.84 -13.88 7.35
N ASP A 389 1.24 -12.74 7.06
CA ASP A 389 -0.10 -12.39 7.56
C ASP A 389 -1.21 -12.87 6.59
N PRO A 390 -2.39 -13.21 7.11
CA PRO A 390 -3.48 -13.79 6.31
C PRO A 390 -4.20 -12.75 5.42
N VAL A 391 -4.04 -11.46 5.70
CA VAL A 391 -4.79 -10.40 5.02
C VAL A 391 -4.09 -9.98 3.73
N TYR A 392 -2.76 -9.84 3.77
CA TYR A 392 -1.97 -9.28 2.68
C TYR A 392 -0.93 -10.25 2.13
N THR A 393 0.09 -10.56 2.93
CA THR A 393 1.35 -11.16 2.43
C THR A 393 1.20 -12.62 2.07
N ALA A 394 0.34 -13.38 2.75
CA ALA A 394 0.00 -14.74 2.36
C ALA A 394 -0.66 -14.81 0.98
N LYS A 395 -1.53 -13.84 0.64
CA LYS A 395 -2.18 -13.79 -0.69
C LYS A 395 -1.18 -13.48 -1.80
N VAL A 396 -0.21 -12.60 -1.52
CA VAL A 396 0.88 -12.30 -2.49
C VAL A 396 1.76 -13.52 -2.71
N ALA A 397 2.21 -14.17 -1.63
CA ALA A 397 3.00 -15.39 -1.73
C ALA A 397 2.23 -16.49 -2.46
N ARG A 398 0.93 -16.62 -2.22
CA ARG A 398 0.06 -17.58 -2.91
C ARG A 398 0.04 -17.35 -4.42
N ALA A 399 -0.09 -16.09 -4.85
CA ALA A 399 -0.05 -15.74 -6.27
C ALA A 399 1.31 -16.07 -6.90
N MET A 400 2.41 -15.69 -6.24
CA MET A 400 3.77 -16.00 -6.70
C MET A 400 3.98 -17.52 -6.82
N MET A 401 3.65 -18.27 -5.77
CA MET A 401 3.78 -19.73 -5.74
C MET A 401 2.94 -20.39 -6.83
N HIS A 402 1.73 -19.88 -7.10
CA HIS A 402 0.89 -20.37 -8.19
C HIS A 402 1.55 -20.13 -9.54
N TRP A 403 1.93 -18.88 -9.84
CA TRP A 403 2.59 -18.52 -11.11
C TRP A 403 3.82 -19.37 -11.40
N VAL A 404 4.62 -19.65 -10.37
CA VAL A 404 5.84 -20.46 -10.50
C VAL A 404 5.50 -21.94 -10.61
N GLY A 405 4.69 -22.48 -9.71
CA GLY A 405 4.40 -23.91 -9.61
C GLY A 405 3.54 -24.46 -10.74
N THR A 406 2.72 -23.64 -11.41
CA THR A 406 1.93 -24.05 -12.58
C THR A 406 2.66 -23.86 -13.90
N GLY A 407 3.84 -23.24 -13.90
CA GLY A 407 4.58 -22.88 -15.12
C GLY A 407 4.09 -21.61 -15.82
N GLU A 408 3.04 -20.94 -15.32
CA GLU A 408 2.48 -19.70 -15.90
C GLU A 408 3.54 -18.60 -16.04
N LEU A 409 4.45 -18.47 -15.07
CA LEU A 409 5.55 -17.52 -15.10
C LEU A 409 6.56 -17.84 -16.22
N ALA A 410 6.89 -19.11 -16.41
CA ALA A 410 7.81 -19.55 -17.47
C ALA A 410 7.21 -19.36 -18.86
N GLU A 411 5.90 -19.55 -19.02
CA GLU A 411 5.17 -19.25 -20.25
C GLU A 411 5.11 -17.76 -20.54
N ASP A 412 4.76 -16.93 -19.56
CA ASP A 412 4.76 -15.47 -19.70
C ASP A 412 6.16 -14.94 -20.06
N TRP A 413 7.20 -15.47 -19.42
CA TRP A 413 8.59 -15.10 -19.71
C TRP A 413 8.98 -15.39 -21.16
N ARG A 414 8.73 -16.62 -21.64
CA ARG A 414 9.02 -17.02 -23.03
C ARG A 414 8.28 -16.14 -24.04
N ARG A 415 6.98 -15.90 -23.81
CA ARG A 415 6.16 -15.04 -24.69
C ARG A 415 6.71 -13.62 -24.76
N ARG A 416 7.08 -13.03 -23.62
CA ARG A 416 7.58 -11.65 -23.57
C ARG A 416 8.94 -11.50 -24.24
N ARG A 417 9.78 -12.54 -24.21
CA ARG A 417 11.02 -12.58 -25.01
C ARG A 417 10.70 -12.61 -26.51
N THR A 418 9.78 -13.45 -26.96
CA THR A 418 9.42 -13.51 -28.39
C THR A 418 8.83 -12.20 -28.91
N ASP A 419 7.99 -11.53 -28.12
CA ASP A 419 7.34 -10.26 -28.51
C ASP A 419 8.34 -9.10 -28.64
N THR A 420 9.49 -9.16 -27.96
CA THR A 420 10.59 -8.19 -28.11
C THR A 420 11.46 -8.42 -29.35
N GLY A 421 11.10 -9.36 -30.23
CA GLY A 421 11.85 -9.64 -31.47
C GLY A 421 13.15 -10.42 -31.25
N THR A 422 13.39 -10.94 -30.05
CA THR A 422 14.52 -11.84 -29.74
C THR A 422 14.24 -13.26 -30.23
N GLY A 423 14.00 -13.40 -31.53
CA GLY A 423 13.81 -14.69 -32.19
C GLY A 423 15.12 -15.46 -32.27
N LYS A 424 15.11 -16.71 -31.77
CA LYS A 424 16.00 -17.83 -32.11
C LYS A 424 17.33 -17.45 -32.80
N THR A 425 18.31 -17.00 -32.04
CA THR A 425 19.72 -17.17 -32.41
C THR A 425 20.29 -18.36 -31.64
N ALA A 426 21.04 -19.20 -32.34
CA ALA A 426 21.34 -20.61 -32.04
C ALA A 426 22.32 -20.88 -30.88
N GLU A 427 22.38 -20.01 -29.88
CA GLU A 427 23.04 -20.26 -28.59
C GLU A 427 22.04 -19.86 -27.50
N GLU A 428 21.62 -20.81 -26.66
CA GLU A 428 20.57 -20.63 -25.64
C GLU A 428 20.92 -19.42 -24.74
N PRO A 429 20.26 -18.26 -24.93
CA PRO A 429 20.55 -17.09 -24.10
C PRO A 429 19.91 -17.33 -22.75
N ASP A 430 20.68 -17.20 -21.67
CA ASP A 430 20.30 -17.50 -20.29
C ASP A 430 18.79 -17.29 -20.03
N ASP A 431 18.12 -18.39 -19.69
CA ASP A 431 16.70 -18.42 -19.36
C ASP A 431 16.45 -18.10 -17.88
N SER A 432 17.48 -17.67 -17.13
CA SER A 432 17.36 -17.27 -15.73
C SER A 432 16.27 -16.22 -15.53
N VAL A 433 15.43 -16.43 -14.51
CA VAL A 433 14.37 -15.50 -14.11
C VAL A 433 14.41 -15.32 -12.61
N ASN A 434 14.64 -14.10 -12.15
CA ASN A 434 14.65 -13.80 -10.72
C ASN A 434 13.30 -13.19 -10.32
N VAL A 435 12.63 -13.81 -9.35
CA VAL A 435 11.32 -13.40 -8.85
C VAL A 435 11.47 -12.82 -7.45
N LEU A 436 11.01 -11.58 -7.26
CA LEU A 436 11.04 -10.88 -5.99
C LEU A 436 9.64 -10.77 -5.39
N PHE A 437 9.45 -11.35 -4.22
CA PHE A 437 8.32 -11.10 -3.36
C PHE A 437 8.62 -9.95 -2.39
N ILE A 438 7.81 -8.89 -2.39
CA ILE A 438 7.95 -7.81 -1.40
C ILE A 438 7.10 -8.15 -0.17
N HIS A 439 7.77 -8.54 0.91
CA HIS A 439 7.12 -8.85 2.19
C HIS A 439 6.79 -7.57 2.94
N THR A 440 5.56 -7.06 2.78
CA THR A 440 5.15 -5.74 3.29
C THR A 440 4.91 -5.64 4.80
N GLY A 441 5.28 -6.65 5.59
CA GLY A 441 4.91 -6.79 7.00
C GLY A 441 3.51 -7.34 7.22
N GLY A 442 2.99 -7.13 8.43
CA GLY A 442 1.61 -7.48 8.83
C GLY A 442 1.49 -8.54 9.91
N GLN A 443 2.62 -9.09 10.37
CA GLN A 443 2.66 -10.22 11.31
C GLN A 443 2.04 -9.89 12.68
N SER A 444 2.04 -8.63 13.09
CA SER A 444 1.39 -8.18 14.32
C SER A 444 -0.11 -8.49 14.37
N ALA A 445 -0.78 -8.60 13.21
CA ALA A 445 -2.19 -8.97 13.12
C ALA A 445 -2.45 -10.45 13.44
N LEU A 446 -1.43 -11.33 13.42
CA LEU A 446 -1.62 -12.78 13.52
C LEU A 446 -2.27 -13.25 14.81
N SER A 447 -2.04 -12.55 15.93
CA SER A 447 -2.68 -12.89 17.20
C SER A 447 -4.20 -12.66 17.21
N ALA A 448 -4.76 -12.03 16.17
CA ALA A 448 -6.20 -11.95 15.94
C ALA A 448 -6.75 -13.15 15.13
N TYR A 449 -5.88 -14.00 14.60
CA TYR A 449 -6.17 -15.21 13.81
C TYR A 449 -5.52 -16.43 14.47
N ALA A 450 -5.69 -16.57 15.79
CA ALA A 450 -4.95 -17.55 16.57
C ALA A 450 -5.37 -19.02 16.31
N ASP A 451 -6.40 -19.24 15.48
CA ASP A 451 -7.05 -20.52 15.18
C ASP A 451 -6.48 -21.30 13.97
#